data_AF-A0A662LD22-F1
#
_entry.id   AF-A0A662LD22-F1
#
_cell.length_a   1.000
_cell.length_b   1.000
_cell.length_c   1.000
_cell.angle_alpha   90.00
_cell.angle_beta   90.00
_cell.angle_gamma   90.00
#
_symmetry.space_group_name_H-M   'P 1'
#
loop_
_entity.id
_entity.type
_entity.pdbx_description
1 polymer ?
#
loop_
_entity_poly.entity_id
_entity_poly.type
_entity_poly.pdbx_seq_one_letter_code
_entity_poly.pdbx_strand_id
1 'polypeptide(L)'
;MFVAIDDTDSPEGGCTTHLTYTLLSSLKEEYALVGYPRLVRLNPTVPWKTRGNGATIFFLAKKGGGRRFPIGERDGEEITAWERGEGRVDPEDLLEVVREALEEEGRRWRENSPGCVVGEVQPPEELYFKGVRGIVKREVAEGYLTDAGALW
;
A
#
# COMPACT_ATOMS: atom_id res chain seq x y z
N MET A 1 5.18 -6.35 -8.29
CA MET A 1 3.91 -5.60 -8.28
C MET A 1 3.91 -4.67 -7.09
N PHE A 2 3.80 -3.36 -7.30
CA PHE A 2 3.62 -2.41 -6.22
C PHE A 2 2.17 -2.41 -5.76
N VAL A 3 1.97 -2.32 -4.45
CA VAL A 3 0.67 -2.10 -3.81
C VAL A 3 0.82 -0.88 -2.92
N ALA A 4 -0.03 0.11 -3.11
CA ALA A 4 -0.13 1.29 -2.28
C ALA A 4 -1.50 1.36 -1.59
N ILE A 5 -1.52 1.78 -0.33
CA ILE A 5 -2.75 1.86 0.48
C ILE A 5 -2.72 3.16 1.30
N ASP A 6 -3.88 3.82 1.43
CA ASP A 6 -4.06 5.02 2.25
C ASP A 6 -5.48 5.12 2.82
N ASP A 7 -5.67 6.02 3.77
CA ASP A 7 -6.95 6.48 4.31
C ASP A 7 -7.81 5.40 4.97
N THR A 8 -7.16 4.57 5.78
CA THR A 8 -7.81 3.52 6.58
C THR A 8 -7.92 3.90 8.06
N ASP A 9 -7.33 5.03 8.46
CA ASP A 9 -7.39 5.55 9.82
C ASP A 9 -8.73 6.24 10.11
N SER A 10 -9.21 6.08 11.34
CA SER A 10 -10.45 6.69 11.83
C SER A 10 -10.26 7.17 13.28
N PRO A 11 -11.05 8.17 13.74
CA PRO A 11 -11.09 8.54 15.15
C PRO A 11 -11.45 7.39 16.10
N GLU A 12 -12.17 6.38 15.61
CA GLU A 12 -12.59 5.20 16.39
C GLU A 12 -11.51 4.12 16.48
N GLY A 13 -10.54 4.12 15.56
CA GLY A 13 -9.51 3.10 15.44
C GLY A 13 -8.96 2.98 14.02
N GLY A 14 -8.21 1.91 13.76
CA GLY A 14 -7.60 1.69 12.44
C GLY A 14 -6.30 2.46 12.22
N CYS A 15 -5.50 1.97 11.28
CA CYS A 15 -4.26 2.62 10.85
C CYS A 15 -3.75 1.97 9.56
N THR A 16 -3.28 2.77 8.61
CA THR A 16 -2.75 2.29 7.32
C THR A 16 -1.57 1.33 7.49
N THR A 17 -0.68 1.58 8.43
CA THR A 17 0.44 0.67 8.71
C THR A 17 -0.02 -0.63 9.35
N HIS A 18 -1.08 -0.61 10.16
CA HIS A 18 -1.64 -1.83 10.76
C HIS A 18 -2.27 -2.72 9.69
N LEU A 19 -3.08 -2.15 8.79
CA LEU A 19 -3.65 -2.91 7.68
C LEU A 19 -2.55 -3.49 6.77
N THR A 20 -1.52 -2.70 6.48
CA THR A 20 -0.36 -3.17 5.69
C THR A 20 0.33 -4.36 6.34
N TYR A 21 0.56 -4.29 7.65
CA TYR A 21 1.15 -5.38 8.41
C TYR A 21 0.27 -6.65 8.39
N THR A 22 -1.04 -6.48 8.59
CA THR A 22 -2.02 -7.57 8.55
C THR A 22 -2.06 -8.24 7.17
N LEU A 23 -2.07 -7.44 6.09
CA LEU A 23 -2.01 -7.91 4.70
C LEU A 23 -0.71 -8.64 4.38
N LEU A 24 0.44 -8.08 4.74
CA LEU A 24 1.72 -8.74 4.50
C LEU A 24 1.82 -10.08 5.22
N SER A 25 1.22 -10.19 6.41
CA SER A 25 1.15 -11.45 7.12
C SER A 25 0.20 -12.47 6.47
N SER A 26 -0.93 -12.04 5.90
CA SER A 26 -1.89 -12.97 5.28
C SER A 26 -1.42 -13.42 3.88
N LEU A 27 -0.68 -12.58 3.17
CA LEU A 27 -0.24 -12.84 1.80
C LEU A 27 1.10 -13.58 1.69
N LYS A 28 1.81 -13.80 2.81
CA LYS A 28 3.19 -14.31 2.81
C LYS A 28 3.36 -15.73 2.25
N GLU A 29 2.29 -16.54 2.24
CA GLU A 29 2.32 -17.90 1.68
C GLU A 29 2.18 -17.89 0.15
N GLU A 30 1.53 -16.87 -0.41
CA GLU A 30 1.28 -16.73 -1.85
C GLU A 30 2.27 -15.79 -2.56
N TYR A 31 2.84 -14.85 -1.81
CA TYR A 31 3.67 -13.79 -2.32
C TYR A 31 4.91 -13.58 -1.47
N ALA A 32 6.00 -13.23 -2.15
CA ALA A 32 7.24 -12.79 -1.54
C ALA A 32 7.28 -11.26 -1.49
N LEU A 33 7.37 -10.72 -0.28
CA LEU A 33 7.70 -9.31 -0.07
C LEU A 33 9.15 -9.04 -0.48
N VAL A 34 9.37 -8.05 -1.34
CA VAL A 34 10.70 -7.64 -1.79
C VAL A 34 11.08 -6.31 -1.16
N GLY A 35 12.20 -6.30 -0.45
CA GLY A 35 12.65 -5.13 0.31
C GLY A 35 11.71 -4.78 1.47
N TYR A 36 11.86 -3.55 1.98
CA TYR A 36 11.01 -3.06 3.06
C TYR A 36 9.76 -2.36 2.52
N PRO A 37 8.60 -2.51 3.19
CA PRO A 37 7.47 -1.62 2.97
C PRO A 37 7.88 -0.19 3.31
N ARG A 38 7.34 0.79 2.59
CA ARG A 38 7.65 2.21 2.76
C ARG A 38 6.43 2.92 3.33
N LEU A 39 6.65 3.70 4.39
CA LEU A 39 5.69 4.69 4.88
C LEU A 39 6.00 6.03 4.22
N VAL A 40 5.09 6.53 3.41
CA VAL A 40 5.26 7.75 2.62
C VAL A 40 4.42 8.87 3.22
N ARG A 41 5.07 9.93 3.68
CA ARG A 41 4.38 11.12 4.21
C ARG A 41 4.03 12.09 3.09
N LEU A 42 2.80 12.58 3.14
CA LEU A 42 2.26 13.58 2.23
C LEU A 42 2.17 14.94 2.94
N ASN A 43 1.54 15.92 2.28
CA ASN A 43 1.44 17.28 2.80
C ASN A 43 0.77 17.30 4.19
N PRO A 44 1.48 17.72 5.25
CA PRO A 44 0.94 17.71 6.62
C PRO A 44 -0.10 18.80 6.86
N THR A 45 -0.24 19.78 5.95
CA THR A 45 -1.15 20.92 6.10
C THR A 45 -2.50 20.71 5.41
N VAL A 46 -2.79 19.50 4.94
CA VAL A 46 -4.06 19.17 4.25
C VAL A 46 -5.21 19.23 5.26
N PRO A 47 -6.28 20.01 5.00
CA PRO A 47 -7.32 20.29 5.99
C PRO A 47 -8.26 19.10 6.26
N TRP A 48 -8.28 18.10 5.38
CA TRP A 48 -9.18 16.94 5.46
C TRP A 48 -8.63 15.78 6.29
N LYS A 49 -7.45 15.90 6.90
CA LYS A 49 -6.81 14.81 7.67
C LYS A 49 -6.58 15.21 9.14
N THR A 50 -6.93 14.34 10.08
CA THR A 50 -6.94 14.60 11.53
C THR A 50 -5.64 14.22 12.24
N ARG A 51 -4.50 14.56 11.61
CA ARG A 51 -3.09 14.20 11.90
C ARG A 51 -2.63 12.97 11.11
N GLY A 52 -1.46 13.10 10.48
CA GLY A 52 -0.73 11.93 10.01
C GLY A 52 -0.92 11.53 8.55
N ASN A 53 -1.14 12.49 7.64
CA ASN A 53 -1.25 12.24 6.19
C ASN A 53 -0.09 11.37 5.65
N GLY A 54 -0.37 10.12 5.34
CA GLY A 54 0.63 9.21 4.82
C GLY A 54 0.06 7.86 4.40
N ALA A 55 0.60 7.37 3.30
CA ALA A 55 0.27 6.11 2.68
C ALA A 55 1.37 5.08 2.95
N THR A 56 1.06 3.80 2.75
CA THR A 56 2.05 2.75 2.68
C THR A 56 2.20 2.24 1.25
N ILE A 57 3.39 1.79 0.90
CA ILE A 57 3.63 1.11 -0.37
C ILE A 57 4.61 -0.05 -0.17
N PHE A 58 4.32 -1.20 -0.76
CA PHE A 58 5.16 -2.39 -0.70
C PHE A 58 5.21 -3.09 -2.06
N PHE A 59 6.19 -3.96 -2.26
CA PHE A 59 6.37 -4.69 -3.51
C PHE A 59 6.27 -6.18 -3.29
N LEU A 60 5.38 -6.83 -4.04
CA LEU A 60 5.19 -8.28 -4.03
C LEU A 60 5.67 -8.91 -5.34
N ALA A 61 6.29 -10.07 -5.21
CA ALA A 61 6.61 -11.00 -6.29
C ALA A 61 6.00 -12.37 -5.99
N LYS A 62 5.94 -13.28 -6.97
CA LYS A 62 5.46 -14.65 -6.69
C LYS A 62 6.48 -15.49 -5.92
N LYS A 63 7.77 -15.24 -6.12
CA LYS A 63 8.84 -15.95 -5.40
C LYS A 63 9.92 -14.99 -4.95
N GLY A 64 10.49 -15.29 -3.79
CA GLY A 64 11.61 -14.55 -3.22
C GLY A 64 12.95 -15.09 -3.72
N GLY A 65 13.96 -14.23 -3.78
CA GLY A 65 15.30 -14.58 -4.19
C GLY A 65 16.37 -13.77 -3.44
N GLY A 66 17.59 -14.32 -3.41
CA GLY A 66 18.70 -13.73 -2.64
C GLY A 66 18.55 -13.98 -1.14
N ARG A 67 19.05 -13.04 -0.33
CA ARG A 67 18.95 -13.15 1.14
C ARG A 67 17.50 -12.93 1.59
N ARG A 68 17.05 -13.80 2.49
CA ARG A 68 15.83 -13.65 3.29
C ARG A 68 16.17 -12.97 4.61
N PHE A 69 15.38 -12.00 5.05
CA PHE A 69 15.58 -11.32 6.32
C PHE A 69 14.24 -11.01 7.02
N PRO A 70 14.20 -11.05 8.36
CA PRO A 70 13.01 -10.73 9.13
C PRO A 70 12.72 -9.23 9.07
N ILE A 71 11.44 -8.89 9.03
CA ILE A 71 10.96 -7.50 9.12
C ILE A 71 9.88 -7.29 10.18
N GLY A 72 9.39 -8.37 10.78
CA GLY A 72 8.37 -8.34 11.82
C GLY A 72 7.93 -9.75 12.21
N GLU A 73 6.97 -9.83 13.13
CA GLU A 73 6.37 -11.07 13.60
C GLU A 73 4.90 -10.81 13.86
N ARG A 74 4.04 -11.78 13.53
CA ARG A 74 2.62 -11.78 13.87
C ARG A 74 2.22 -13.14 14.43
N ASP A 75 1.62 -13.15 15.62
CA ASP A 75 1.06 -14.37 16.23
C ASP A 75 2.09 -15.53 16.33
N GLY A 76 3.36 -15.20 16.58
CA GLY A 76 4.47 -16.15 16.65
C GLY A 76 5.04 -16.56 15.28
N GLU A 77 4.50 -16.03 14.19
CA GLU A 77 4.99 -16.30 12.84
C GLU A 77 5.78 -15.11 12.28
N GLU A 78 6.99 -15.38 11.81
CA GLU A 78 7.87 -14.37 11.25
C GLU A 78 7.34 -13.83 9.91
N ILE A 79 7.37 -12.50 9.76
CA ILE A 79 7.16 -11.82 8.48
C ILE A 79 8.54 -11.51 7.91
N THR A 80 8.81 -12.04 6.72
CA THR A 80 10.12 -11.91 6.08
C THR A 80 10.03 -11.20 4.75
N ALA A 81 11.10 -10.50 4.40
CA ALA A 81 11.31 -9.94 3.07
C ALA A 81 12.52 -10.58 2.39
N TRP A 82 12.59 -10.38 1.09
CA TRP A 82 13.64 -10.87 0.21
C TRP A 82 14.35 -9.70 -0.46
N GLU A 83 15.64 -9.85 -0.74
CA GLU A 83 16.40 -8.84 -1.49
C GLU A 83 15.90 -8.68 -2.93
N ARG A 84 15.43 -9.77 -3.53
CA ARG A 84 14.92 -9.81 -4.90
C ARG A 84 13.64 -10.62 -4.95
N GLY A 85 12.84 -10.37 -5.97
CA GLY A 85 11.67 -11.17 -6.27
C GLY A 85 11.57 -11.49 -7.75
N GLU A 86 10.96 -12.62 -8.05
CA GLU A 86 10.71 -13.10 -9.41
C GLU A 86 9.28 -13.64 -9.55
N GLY A 87 8.88 -13.84 -10.81
CA GLY A 87 7.56 -14.34 -11.17
C GLY A 87 6.51 -13.23 -11.27
N ARG A 88 5.61 -13.41 -12.23
CA ARG A 88 4.53 -12.47 -12.54
C ARG A 88 3.45 -12.56 -11.46
N VAL A 89 3.04 -11.40 -10.96
CA VAL A 89 1.86 -11.25 -10.10
C VAL A 89 0.75 -10.67 -10.96
N ASP A 90 -0.43 -11.27 -10.90
CA ASP A 90 -1.59 -10.74 -11.59
C ASP A 90 -2.10 -9.49 -10.84
N PRO A 91 -2.18 -8.31 -11.49
CA PRO A 91 -2.64 -7.09 -10.83
C PRO A 91 -4.13 -7.13 -10.48
N GLU A 92 -4.96 -7.87 -11.22
CA GLU A 92 -6.41 -7.94 -10.96
C GLU A 92 -6.68 -8.79 -9.72
N ASP A 93 -6.10 -10.00 -9.66
CA ASP A 93 -6.21 -10.88 -8.48
C ASP A 93 -5.72 -10.17 -7.21
N LEU A 94 -4.56 -9.48 -7.31
CA LEU A 94 -3.99 -8.79 -6.15
C LEU A 94 -4.85 -7.60 -5.72
N LEU A 95 -5.42 -6.85 -6.68
CA LEU A 95 -6.31 -5.74 -6.37
C LEU A 95 -7.57 -6.24 -5.67
N GLU A 96 -8.19 -7.33 -6.13
CA GLU A 96 -9.37 -7.93 -5.50
C GLU A 96 -9.09 -8.27 -4.03
N VAL A 97 -8.01 -8.99 -3.76
CA VAL A 97 -7.61 -9.38 -2.39
C VAL A 97 -7.35 -8.16 -1.50
N VAL A 98 -6.69 -7.12 -2.01
CA VAL A 98 -6.43 -5.89 -1.23
C VAL A 98 -7.72 -5.11 -1.00
N ARG A 99 -8.63 -5.06 -1.98
CA ARG A 99 -9.93 -4.38 -1.86
C ARG A 99 -10.81 -5.05 -0.82
N GLU A 100 -10.86 -6.39 -0.79
CA GLU A 100 -11.61 -7.10 0.25
C GLU A 100 -11.11 -6.75 1.65
N ALA A 101 -9.79 -6.75 1.87
CA ALA A 101 -9.21 -6.37 3.15
C ALA A 101 -9.50 -4.90 3.53
N LEU A 102 -9.49 -3.99 2.55
CA LEU A 102 -9.85 -2.59 2.76
C LEU A 102 -11.32 -2.42 3.11
N GLU A 103 -12.22 -3.14 2.45
CA GLU A 103 -13.65 -3.11 2.73
C GLU A 103 -13.94 -3.64 4.13
N GLU A 104 -13.27 -4.72 4.55
CA GLU A 104 -13.40 -5.23 5.92
C GLU A 104 -12.95 -4.20 6.96
N GLU A 105 -11.82 -3.53 6.73
CA GLU A 105 -11.32 -2.49 7.63
C GLU A 105 -12.22 -1.24 7.62
N GLY A 106 -12.73 -0.83 6.46
CA GLY A 106 -13.68 0.27 6.30
C GLY A 106 -15.06 -0.01 6.92
N ARG A 107 -15.49 -1.27 6.99
CA ARG A 107 -16.73 -1.65 7.72
C ARG A 107 -16.55 -1.58 9.24
N ARG A 108 -15.31 -1.73 9.75
CA ARG A 108 -15.02 -1.69 11.18
C ARG A 108 -15.00 -0.26 11.73
N TRP A 109 -14.56 0.70 10.93
CA TRP A 109 -14.31 2.07 11.38
C TRP A 109 -15.08 3.08 10.55
N ARG A 110 -15.82 3.98 11.20
CA ARG A 110 -16.55 5.04 10.50
C ARG A 110 -15.61 6.17 10.06
N GLU A 111 -16.05 6.96 9.09
CA GLU A 111 -15.38 8.21 8.68
C GLU A 111 -14.00 8.06 8.00
N ASN A 112 -13.78 6.95 7.27
CA ASN A 112 -12.61 6.78 6.39
C ASN A 112 -13.04 6.62 4.91
N SER A 113 -12.11 6.83 3.97
CA SER A 113 -12.34 6.57 2.53
C SER A 113 -11.16 5.79 1.95
N PRO A 114 -11.02 4.50 2.32
CA PRO A 114 -9.83 3.73 1.99
C PRO A 114 -9.59 3.65 0.48
N GLY A 115 -8.32 3.76 0.09
CA GLY A 115 -7.90 3.64 -1.31
C GLY A 115 -6.73 2.66 -1.45
N CYS A 116 -6.72 1.91 -2.56
CA CYS A 116 -5.59 1.10 -2.99
C CYS A 116 -5.19 1.41 -4.43
N VAL A 117 -3.93 1.17 -4.75
CA VAL A 117 -3.42 1.15 -6.12
C VAL A 117 -2.51 -0.06 -6.28
N VAL A 118 -2.63 -0.77 -7.40
CA VAL A 118 -1.78 -1.89 -7.79
C VAL A 118 -1.15 -1.59 -9.15
N GLY A 119 0.16 -1.70 -9.28
CA GLY A 119 0.84 -1.42 -10.55
C GLY A 119 2.27 -1.92 -10.64
N GLU A 120 2.74 -2.19 -11.85
CA GLU A 120 4.13 -2.61 -12.07
C GLU A 120 5.11 -1.44 -12.06
N VAL A 121 4.64 -0.28 -12.53
CA VAL A 121 5.43 0.94 -12.67
C VAL A 121 4.95 1.98 -11.68
N GLN A 122 5.89 2.61 -10.97
CA GLN A 122 5.57 3.76 -10.12
C GLN A 122 5.37 5.00 -11.00
N PRO A 123 4.36 5.84 -10.72
CA PRO A 123 4.23 7.14 -11.37
C PRO A 123 5.48 8.01 -11.19
N PRO A 124 5.71 9.00 -12.08
CA PRO A 124 6.82 9.93 -11.95
C PRO A 124 6.85 10.63 -10.58
N GLU A 125 8.05 10.89 -10.07
CA GLU A 125 8.27 11.57 -8.77
C GLU A 125 7.61 12.95 -8.69
N GLU A 126 7.34 13.59 -9.83
CA GLU A 126 6.59 14.84 -9.91
C GLU A 126 5.23 14.74 -9.22
N LEU A 127 4.51 13.62 -9.37
CA LEU A 127 3.22 13.42 -8.70
C LEU A 127 3.38 13.46 -7.18
N TYR A 128 4.41 12.80 -6.65
CA TYR A 128 4.73 12.85 -5.22
C TYR A 128 5.04 14.28 -4.77
N PHE A 129 5.87 15.01 -5.51
CA PHE A 129 6.21 16.39 -5.15
C PHE A 129 5.00 17.33 -5.20
N LYS A 130 4.06 17.13 -6.14
CA LYS A 130 2.78 17.84 -6.17
C LYS A 130 1.95 17.52 -4.91
N GLY A 131 1.88 16.25 -4.53
CA GLY A 131 1.14 15.77 -3.35
C GLY A 131 1.69 16.26 -2.01
N VAL A 132 3.01 16.34 -1.85
CA VAL A 132 3.63 16.78 -0.59
C VAL A 132 3.72 18.30 -0.44
N ARG A 133 3.72 19.06 -1.56
CA ARG A 133 3.86 20.52 -1.55
C ARG A 133 2.56 21.28 -1.76
N GLY A 134 1.47 20.60 -2.09
CA GLY A 134 0.21 21.24 -2.45
C GLY A 134 -1.01 20.35 -2.23
N ILE A 135 -2.08 20.67 -2.96
CA ILE A 135 -3.32 19.88 -3.04
C ILE A 135 -3.43 19.36 -4.47
N VAL A 136 -3.51 18.05 -4.62
CA VAL A 136 -3.66 17.38 -5.92
C VAL A 136 -5.11 16.99 -6.08
N LYS A 137 -5.71 17.36 -7.21
CA LYS A 137 -7.05 16.90 -7.57
C LYS A 137 -7.01 15.42 -7.92
N ARG A 138 -8.08 14.71 -7.57
CA ARG A 138 -8.22 13.28 -7.83
C ARG A 138 -7.99 12.93 -9.31
N GLU A 139 -8.57 13.70 -10.22
CA GLU A 139 -8.50 13.44 -11.66
C GLU A 139 -7.06 13.57 -12.19
N VAL A 140 -6.26 14.44 -11.58
CA VAL A 140 -4.83 14.58 -11.92
C VAL A 140 -4.07 13.34 -11.50
N ALA A 141 -4.31 12.84 -10.28
CA ALA A 141 -3.67 11.61 -9.81
C ALA A 141 -4.08 10.40 -10.66
N GLU A 142 -5.37 10.26 -10.97
CA GLU A 142 -5.91 9.18 -11.83
C GLU A 142 -5.31 9.20 -13.25
N GLY A 143 -5.03 10.39 -13.80
CA GLY A 143 -4.32 10.51 -15.08
C GLY A 143 -2.93 9.88 -15.03
N TYR A 144 -2.14 10.18 -13.99
CA TYR A 144 -0.81 9.56 -13.81
C TYR A 144 -0.90 8.04 -13.56
N LEU A 145 -1.93 7.57 -12.86
CA LEU A 145 -2.15 6.13 -12.65
C LEU A 145 -2.49 5.40 -13.94
N THR A 146 -3.33 6.02 -14.79
CA THR A 146 -3.69 5.52 -16.11
C THR A 146 -2.45 5.43 -17.01
N ASP A 147 -1.63 6.49 -17.05
CA ASP A 147 -0.39 6.53 -17.83
C ASP A 147 0.61 5.47 -17.38
N ALA A 148 0.61 5.13 -16.08
CA ALA A 148 1.44 4.08 -15.51
C ALA A 148 0.86 2.66 -15.68
N GLY A 149 -0.35 2.52 -16.22
CA GLY A 149 -1.05 1.24 -16.36
C GLY A 149 -1.41 0.60 -15.01
N ALA A 150 -1.61 1.40 -13.97
CA ALA A 150 -2.02 0.93 -12.65
C ALA A 150 -3.52 0.66 -12.59
N LEU A 151 -3.93 -0.20 -11.65
CA LEU A 151 -5.33 -0.46 -11.30
C LEU A 151 -5.61 0.10 -9.89
N TRP A 152 -6.81 0.61 -9.63
CA TRP A 152 -7.19 1.19 -8.34
C TRP A 152 -8.67 1.04 -8.03
#